data_AF-A0A3A4RE20-F1
#
_entry.id   AF-A0A3A4RE20-F1
#
_cell.length_a   1.000
_cell.length_b   1.000
_cell.length_c   1.000
_cell.angle_alpha   90.00
_cell.angle_beta   90.00
_cell.angle_gamma   90.00
#
_symmetry.space_group_name_H-M   'P 1'
#
loop_
_entity.id
_entity.type
_entity.pdbx_description
1 polymer ?
#
loop_
_entity_poly.entity_id
_entity_poly.type
_entity_poly.pdbx_seq_one_letter_code
_entity_poly.pdbx_strand_id
1 'polypeptide(L)'
;MDEGLKKQALEWFERGDHEIETAQLLYDQHGYTDAIAYHIQQAIEKYLKGYLVFNGQKPPWVHELDTLLNLIEKFEPDLYLPFVELCEKATRYYIEDRYPPGPLAEYDRKEIKADLDLAWELIQVIRGKGNL
;
A
#
# COMPACT_ATOMS: atom_id res chain seq x y z
N MET A 1 20.80 -13.44 0.84
CA MET A 1 20.10 -12.21 1.25
C MET A 1 20.65 -11.80 2.61
N ASP A 2 20.93 -10.52 2.80
CA ASP A 2 21.38 -9.98 4.09
C ASP A 2 20.26 -10.16 5.13
N GLU A 3 20.57 -10.85 6.22
CA GLU A 3 19.64 -11.15 7.30
C GLU A 3 19.13 -9.88 7.99
N GLY A 4 19.94 -8.82 8.02
CA GLY A 4 19.54 -7.51 8.52
C GLY A 4 18.49 -6.84 7.63
N LEU A 5 18.64 -6.93 6.31
CA LEU A 5 17.66 -6.40 5.35
C LEU A 5 16.35 -7.18 5.40
N LYS A 6 16.41 -8.51 5.55
CA LYS A 6 15.22 -9.33 5.74
C LYS A 6 14.44 -8.90 6.98
N LYS A 7 15.14 -8.68 8.11
CA LYS A 7 14.51 -8.21 9.34
C LYS A 7 13.87 -6.83 9.17
N GLN A 8 14.56 -5.88 8.55
CA GLN A 8 14.01 -4.55 8.30
C GLN A 8 12.77 -4.60 7.39
N ALA A 9 12.80 -5.43 6.34
CA ALA A 9 11.64 -5.63 5.48
C ALA A 9 10.44 -6.21 6.25
N LEU A 10 10.66 -7.19 7.12
CA LEU A 10 9.62 -7.76 7.99
C LEU A 10 8.99 -6.70 8.91
N GLU A 11 9.79 -5.79 9.46
CA GLU A 11 9.29 -4.67 10.27
C GLU A 11 8.38 -3.71 9.46
N TRP A 12 8.67 -3.53 8.16
CA TRP A 12 7.77 -2.79 7.26
C TRP A 12 6.47 -3.56 7.00
N PHE A 13 6.55 -4.86 6.74
CA PHE A 13 5.38 -5.70 6.46
C PHE A 13 4.45 -5.81 7.66
N GLU A 14 4.98 -5.99 8.87
CA GLU A 14 4.18 -6.00 10.11
C GLU A 14 3.38 -4.71 10.28
N ARG A 15 3.99 -3.55 9.98
CA ARG A 15 3.26 -2.28 10.01
C ARG A 15 2.23 -2.20 8.87
N GLY A 16 2.54 -2.73 7.69
CA GLY A 16 1.59 -2.83 6.58
C GLY A 16 0.39 -3.71 6.91
N ASP A 17 0.59 -4.77 7.69
CA ASP A 17 -0.46 -5.67 8.16
C ASP A 17 -1.46 -4.94 9.04
N HIS A 18 -0.96 -4.16 10.00
CA HIS A 18 -1.82 -3.33 10.83
C HIS A 18 -2.68 -2.36 10.00
N GLU A 19 -2.14 -1.79 8.92
CA GLU A 19 -2.90 -0.88 8.05
C GLU A 19 -3.98 -1.61 7.26
N ILE A 20 -3.65 -2.71 6.57
CA ILE A 20 -4.64 -3.41 5.72
C ILE A 20 -5.73 -4.08 6.56
N GLU A 21 -5.39 -4.61 7.74
CA GLU A 21 -6.36 -5.17 8.68
C GLU A 21 -7.27 -4.08 9.27
N THR A 22 -6.72 -2.89 9.52
CA THR A 22 -7.52 -1.74 9.95
C THR A 22 -8.47 -1.28 8.84
N ALA A 23 -8.00 -1.19 7.59
CA ALA A 23 -8.85 -0.86 6.45
C ALA A 23 -10.01 -1.86 6.29
N GLN A 24 -9.71 -3.16 6.42
CA GLN A 24 -10.70 -4.24 6.39
C GLN A 24 -11.72 -4.12 7.52
N LEU A 25 -11.26 -3.91 8.76
CA LEU A 25 -12.13 -3.73 9.92
C LEU A 25 -13.07 -2.53 9.74
N LEU A 26 -12.54 -1.38 9.32
CA LEU A 26 -13.33 -0.18 9.08
C LEU A 26 -14.36 -0.42 7.97
N TYR A 27 -13.98 -1.10 6.89
CA TYR A 27 -14.92 -1.48 5.84
C TYR A 27 -16.05 -2.34 6.41
N ASP A 28 -15.75 -3.43 7.12
CA ASP A 28 -16.74 -4.36 7.66
C ASP A 28 -17.70 -3.70 8.66
N GLN A 29 -17.20 -2.75 9.46
CA GLN A 29 -17.99 -1.97 10.40
C GLN A 29 -18.70 -0.76 9.78
N HIS A 30 -18.69 -0.63 8.45
CA HIS A 30 -19.30 0.50 7.73
C HIS A 30 -18.78 1.87 8.18
N GLY A 31 -17.47 1.95 8.46
CA GLY A 31 -16.75 3.18 8.77
C GLY A 31 -16.63 4.13 7.57
N TYR A 32 -16.02 5.29 7.81
CA TYR A 32 -15.87 6.33 6.80
C TYR A 32 -14.88 5.93 5.69
N THR A 33 -15.25 6.24 4.45
CA THR A 33 -14.54 5.78 3.25
C THR A 33 -13.18 6.44 3.06
N ASP A 34 -13.01 7.69 3.50
CA ASP A 34 -11.73 8.40 3.53
C ASP A 34 -10.73 7.74 4.48
N ALA A 35 -11.18 7.35 5.67
CA ALA A 35 -10.34 6.63 6.62
C ALA A 35 -9.90 5.27 6.06
N ILE A 36 -10.82 4.54 5.42
CA ILE A 36 -10.49 3.26 4.76
C ILE A 36 -9.47 3.48 3.64
N ALA A 37 -9.71 4.46 2.76
CA ALA A 37 -8.82 4.84 1.68
C ALA A 37 -7.40 5.20 2.17
N TYR A 38 -7.31 5.96 3.26
CA TYR A 38 -6.03 6.30 3.89
C TYR A 38 -5.26 5.04 4.34
N HIS A 39 -5.93 4.12 5.02
CA HIS A 39 -5.30 2.87 5.48
C HIS A 39 -4.90 1.96 4.30
N ILE A 40 -5.68 1.93 3.20
CA ILE A 40 -5.28 1.25 1.95
C ILE A 40 -3.98 1.83 1.42
N GLN A 41 -3.88 3.15 1.28
CA GLN A 41 -2.65 3.80 0.79
C GLN A 41 -1.46 3.49 1.71
N GLN A 42 -1.65 3.58 3.03
CA GLN A 42 -0.59 3.31 4.00
C GLN A 42 -0.13 1.85 3.98
N ALA A 43 -1.04 0.90 3.78
CA ALA A 43 -0.70 -0.52 3.64
C ALA A 43 0.18 -0.76 2.40
N ILE A 44 -0.26 -0.27 1.24
CA ILE A 44 0.47 -0.42 -0.02
C ILE A 44 1.85 0.23 0.09
N GLU A 45 1.94 1.45 0.63
CA GLU A 45 3.22 2.15 0.80
C GLU A 45 4.23 1.33 1.61
N LYS A 46 3.79 0.82 2.76
CA LYS A 46 4.64 0.05 3.66
C LYS A 46 5.09 -1.26 3.02
N TYR A 47 4.21 -1.93 2.28
CA TYR A 47 4.56 -3.14 1.54
C TYR A 47 5.54 -2.89 0.40
N LEU A 48 5.32 -1.87 -0.43
CA LEU A 48 6.25 -1.54 -1.51
C LEU A 48 7.63 -1.12 -0.95
N LYS A 49 7.67 -0.31 0.12
CA LYS A 49 8.93 0.07 0.78
C LYS A 49 9.63 -1.14 1.40
N GLY A 50 8.89 -2.01 2.08
CA GLY A 50 9.42 -3.25 2.64
C GLY A 50 10.01 -4.16 1.55
N TYR A 51 9.35 -4.26 0.40
CA TYR A 51 9.83 -5.08 -0.72
C TYR A 51 11.08 -4.50 -1.38
N LEU A 52 11.20 -3.17 -1.48
CA LEU A 52 12.46 -2.52 -1.89
C LEU A 52 13.59 -2.87 -0.92
N VAL A 53 13.37 -2.75 0.40
CA VAL A 53 14.36 -3.10 1.44
C VAL A 53 14.78 -4.57 1.35
N PHE A 54 13.81 -5.47 1.18
CA PHE A 54 14.05 -6.90 1.02
C PHE A 54 15.00 -7.20 -0.15
N ASN A 55 14.86 -6.45 -1.25
CA ASN A 55 15.70 -6.54 -2.44
C ASN A 55 16.97 -5.67 -2.38
N GLY A 56 17.33 -5.20 -1.19
CA GLY A 56 18.56 -4.44 -0.94
C GLY A 56 18.54 -3.00 -1.46
N GLN A 57 17.36 -2.46 -1.75
CA GLN A 57 17.18 -1.08 -2.18
C GLN A 57 16.64 -0.22 -1.03
N LYS A 58 17.31 0.90 -0.75
CA LYS A 58 16.81 1.86 0.24
C LYS A 58 15.60 2.60 -0.35
N PRO A 59 14.41 2.56 0.29
CA PRO A 59 13.24 3.25 -0.21
C PRO A 59 13.44 4.78 -0.14
N PRO A 60 12.97 5.52 -1.16
CA PRO A 60 12.98 6.99 -1.12
C PRO A 60 11.97 7.53 -0.10
N TRP A 61 12.17 8.78 0.31
CA TRP A 61 11.26 9.53 1.19
C TRP A 61 10.13 10.18 0.37
N VAL A 62 9.28 9.34 -0.21
CA VAL A 62 8.12 9.72 -1.05
C VAL A 62 6.89 8.94 -0.60
N HIS A 63 5.71 9.41 -0.99
CA HIS A 63 4.41 8.77 -0.69
C HIS A 63 3.67 8.31 -1.95
N GLU A 64 4.19 8.68 -3.11
CA GLU A 64 3.73 8.32 -4.43
C GLU A 64 3.99 6.83 -4.68
N LEU A 65 2.90 6.05 -4.66
CA LEU A 65 2.95 4.59 -4.75
C LEU A 65 3.41 4.12 -6.13
N ASP A 66 3.00 4.82 -7.18
CA ASP A 66 3.44 4.60 -8.56
C ASP A 66 4.96 4.76 -8.69
N THR A 67 5.54 5.75 -8.00
CA THR A 67 6.99 5.93 -7.96
C THR A 67 7.69 4.75 -7.28
N LEU A 68 7.13 4.21 -6.18
CA LEU A 68 7.66 3.03 -5.52
C LEU A 68 7.53 1.77 -6.40
N LEU A 69 6.39 1.61 -7.07
CA LEU A 69 6.13 0.49 -7.98
C LEU A 69 7.07 0.52 -9.20
N ASN A 70 7.32 1.69 -9.78
CA ASN A 70 8.31 1.89 -10.86
C ASN A 70 9.74 1.49 -10.45
N LEU A 71 10.09 1.64 -9.17
CA LEU A 71 11.40 1.17 -8.67
C LEU A 71 11.45 -0.36 -8.57
N ILE A 72 10.33 -0.98 -8.17
CA ILE A 72 10.20 -2.43 -8.06
C ILE A 72 10.20 -3.09 -9.44
N GLU A 73 9.54 -2.49 -10.43
CA GLU A 73 9.47 -2.99 -11.82
C GLU A 73 10.86 -3.32 -12.41
N LYS A 74 11.89 -2.58 -12.01
CA LYS A 74 13.28 -2.78 -12.47
C LYS A 74 13.85 -4.16 -12.16
N PHE A 75 13.31 -4.85 -11.16
CA PHE A 75 13.72 -6.20 -10.77
C PHE A 75 12.56 -7.19 -10.65
N GLU A 76 11.31 -6.71 -10.63
CA GLU A 76 10.10 -7.53 -10.57
C GLU A 76 9.01 -6.96 -11.50
N PRO A 77 9.17 -7.10 -12.83
CA PRO A 77 8.30 -6.44 -13.81
C PRO A 77 6.85 -6.94 -13.78
N ASP A 78 6.62 -8.18 -13.36
CA ASP A 78 5.30 -8.79 -13.29
C ASP A 78 4.38 -8.13 -12.24
N LEU A 79 4.94 -7.36 -11.30
CA LEU A 79 4.17 -6.58 -10.32
C LEU A 79 3.59 -5.29 -10.91
N TYR A 80 4.13 -4.78 -12.02
CA TYR A 80 3.78 -3.43 -12.45
C TYR A 80 2.37 -3.33 -13.04
N LEU A 81 2.14 -4.06 -14.14
CA LEU A 81 0.89 -3.98 -14.90
C LEU A 81 -0.38 -4.24 -14.06
N PRO A 82 -0.40 -5.21 -13.13
CA PRO A 82 -1.61 -5.47 -12.34
C PRO A 82 -1.97 -4.36 -11.35
N PHE A 83 -0.99 -3.54 -10.93
CA PHE A 83 -1.15 -2.67 -9.76
C PHE A 83 -0.87 -1.19 -10.01
N VAL A 84 -0.44 -0.79 -11.21
CA VAL A 84 -0.12 0.62 -11.53
C VAL A 84 -1.33 1.53 -11.36
N GLU A 85 -2.51 1.15 -11.89
CA GLU A 85 -3.74 1.96 -11.77
C GLU A 85 -4.18 2.13 -10.31
N LEU A 86 -4.08 1.04 -9.51
CA LEU A 86 -4.34 1.09 -8.08
C LEU A 86 -3.37 2.05 -7.38
N CYS A 87 -2.07 1.97 -7.68
CA CYS A 87 -1.06 2.80 -7.05
C CYS A 87 -1.27 4.29 -7.37
N GLU A 88 -1.52 4.63 -8.63
CA GLU A 88 -1.82 6.02 -9.03
C GLU A 88 -3.08 6.55 -8.34
N LYS A 89 -4.12 5.72 -8.21
CA LYS A 89 -5.36 6.06 -7.51
C LYS A 89 -5.12 6.25 -6.02
N ALA A 90 -4.52 5.27 -5.36
CA ALA A 90 -4.31 5.27 -3.93
C ALA A 90 -3.31 6.34 -3.47
N THR A 91 -2.36 6.78 -4.31
CA THR A 91 -1.52 7.97 -4.02
C THR A 91 -2.37 9.20 -3.67
N ARG A 92 -3.54 9.38 -4.32
CA ARG A 92 -4.41 10.53 -4.05
C ARG A 92 -5.09 10.48 -2.68
N TYR A 93 -5.33 9.28 -2.14
CA TYR A 93 -5.89 9.09 -0.80
C TYR A 93 -5.01 9.67 0.31
N TYR A 94 -3.70 9.79 0.10
CA TYR A 94 -2.79 10.42 1.06
C TYR A 94 -2.88 11.95 1.06
N ILE A 95 -3.26 12.53 -0.09
CA ILE A 95 -3.25 13.97 -0.34
C ILE A 95 -4.61 14.58 0.00
N GLU A 96 -5.70 13.86 -0.27
CA GLU A 96 -7.06 14.37 -0.13
C GLU A 96 -7.44 14.63 1.34
N ASP A 97 -7.64 15.92 1.63
CA ASP A 97 -8.27 16.56 2.80
C ASP A 97 -7.84 16.10 4.21
N ARG A 98 -6.63 16.48 4.63
CA ARG A 98 -6.16 16.29 6.02
C ARG A 98 -6.36 17.51 6.94
N TYR A 99 -6.69 18.68 6.40
CA TYR A 99 -6.75 19.91 7.19
C TYR A 99 -7.94 20.79 6.81
N PRO A 100 -8.76 21.23 7.78
CA PRO A 100 -9.76 22.26 7.55
C PRO A 100 -9.14 23.57 7.00
N PRO A 101 -9.89 24.39 6.25
CA PRO A 101 -11.30 24.22 5.90
C PRO A 101 -11.52 23.43 4.60
N GLY A 102 -12.52 22.54 4.58
CA GLY A 102 -12.89 21.73 3.42
C GLY A 102 -13.93 20.67 3.77
N PRO A 103 -14.70 20.15 2.81
CA PRO A 103 -15.48 18.93 3.02
C PRO A 103 -14.55 17.72 2.97
N LEU A 104 -14.75 16.77 3.89
CA LEU A 104 -14.06 15.49 3.85
C LEU A 104 -14.26 14.83 2.48
N ALA A 105 -13.21 14.20 1.96
CA ALA A 105 -13.35 13.36 0.78
C ALA A 105 -14.32 12.22 1.08
N GLU A 106 -15.27 11.96 0.18
CA GLU A 106 -16.13 10.78 0.24
C GLU A 106 -15.93 9.99 -1.05
N TYR A 107 -15.71 8.69 -0.90
CA TYR A 107 -15.48 7.78 -2.02
C TYR A 107 -16.63 6.79 -2.11
N ASP A 108 -16.94 6.32 -3.32
CA ASP A 108 -17.95 5.28 -3.45
C ASP A 108 -17.48 4.00 -2.75
N ARG A 109 -18.36 3.43 -1.92
CA ARG A 109 -17.99 2.29 -1.08
C ARG A 109 -17.71 1.01 -1.89
N LYS A 110 -18.25 0.87 -3.11
CA LYS A 110 -17.90 -0.24 -4.00
C LYS A 110 -16.53 -0.03 -4.61
N GLU A 111 -16.17 1.21 -4.96
CA GLU A 111 -14.82 1.54 -5.39
C GLU A 111 -13.80 1.22 -4.29
N ILE A 112 -14.05 1.67 -3.05
CA ILE A 112 -13.18 1.34 -1.90
C ILE A 112 -13.04 -0.17 -1.70
N LYS A 113 -14.10 -0.95 -1.91
CA LYS A 113 -14.00 -2.41 -1.83
C LYS A 113 -13.08 -2.98 -2.89
N ALA A 114 -13.21 -2.52 -4.13
CA ALA A 114 -12.36 -2.97 -5.23
C ALA A 114 -10.89 -2.64 -4.96
N ASP A 115 -10.61 -1.44 -4.46
CA ASP A 115 -9.24 -1.02 -4.13
C ASP A 115 -8.68 -1.81 -2.93
N LEU A 116 -9.50 -2.08 -1.91
CA LEU A 116 -9.13 -2.92 -0.77
C LEU A 116 -8.80 -4.35 -1.20
N ASP A 117 -9.59 -4.92 -2.11
CA ASP A 117 -9.35 -6.27 -2.64
C ASP A 117 -8.06 -6.35 -3.45
N LEU A 118 -7.81 -5.37 -4.32
CA LEU A 118 -6.56 -5.29 -5.08
C LEU A 118 -5.34 -5.02 -4.19
N ALA A 119 -5.50 -4.24 -3.12
CA ALA A 119 -4.45 -4.04 -2.13
C ALA A 119 -4.08 -5.35 -1.41
N TRP A 120 -5.08 -6.15 -1.02
CA TRP A 120 -4.85 -7.50 -0.51
C TRP A 120 -4.12 -8.38 -1.53
N GLU A 121 -4.53 -8.35 -2.80
CA GLU A 121 -3.87 -9.12 -3.86
C GLU A 121 -2.39 -8.75 -4.00
N LEU A 122 -2.08 -7.45 -4.09
CA LEU A 122 -0.70 -6.93 -4.11
C LEU A 122 0.13 -7.47 -2.95
N ILE A 123 -0.43 -7.40 -1.73
CA ILE A 123 0.22 -7.88 -0.51
C ILE A 123 0.51 -9.38 -0.60
N GLN A 124 -0.44 -10.19 -1.07
CA GLN A 124 -0.24 -11.64 -1.22
C GLN A 124 0.82 -11.96 -2.28
N VAL A 125 0.85 -11.24 -3.40
CA VAL A 125 1.89 -11.43 -4.42
C VAL A 125 3.27 -11.10 -3.86
N ILE A 126 3.42 -10.00 -3.12
CA ILE A 126 4.69 -9.63 -2.48
C ILE A 126 5.15 -10.69 -1.47
N ARG A 127 4.24 -11.17 -0.60
CA ARG A 127 4.55 -12.25 0.36
C ARG A 127 5.01 -13.53 -0.34
N GLY A 128 4.28 -13.95 -1.37
CA GLY A 128 4.61 -15.13 -2.17
C GLY A 128 5.97 -15.06 -2.88
N LYS A 129 6.37 -13.86 -3.32
CA LYS A 129 7.70 -13.63 -3.92
C LYS A 129 8.83 -13.55 -2.89
N GLY A 130 8.53 -13.20 -1.64
CA GLY A 130 9.50 -13.07 -0.57
C GLY A 130 9.99 -14.40 0.05
N ASN A 131 9.38 -15.55 -0.27
CA ASN A 131 9.43 -16.73 0.63
C ASN A 131 9.18 -16.31 2.10
N LEU A 132 8.19 -15.44 2.28
CA LEU A 132 7.75 -14.86 3.55
C LEU A 132 6.38 -15.43 3.94
#